data_AF-A0A0A6VXC0-F1
#
_entry.id   AF-A0A0A6VXC0-F1
#
_cell.length_a   1.000
_cell.length_b   1.000
_cell.length_c   1.000
_cell.angle_alpha   90.00
_cell.angle_beta   90.00
_cell.angle_gamma   90.00
#
_symmetry.space_group_name_H-M   'P 1'
#
loop_
_entity.id
_entity.type
_entity.pdbx_description
1 polymer ?
#
loop_
_entity_poly.entity_id
_entity_poly.type
_entity_poly.pdbx_seq_one_letter_code
_entity_poly.pdbx_strand_id
1 'polypeptide(L)'
;MTEAVTDSSAPRGTGAAPPPADDDASGPAAPDASPAAAWEALLAGRTGPVPPPGAELVERYGPLVAHRGPLVLAQLGQSLDGFIASRTGHAEFVTGPEDREHLHRLRALVEAVVVGVGTVVADDCRLTVRAVPGPHPTRVVLDPSARAPLTSAVLTDGAAPTLWVVGEDADAPTAPAPHVAVLRVPVGEHGLAPRAVLEALARRGLRRVLVEGGGRTVSGFLAAGTLHRLYLTTAPMLIGDGVPGIRFPGADHLSGALRAPVRRFVLGDDLCTELTFRA
;
A
#
# COMPACT_ATOMS: atom_id res chain seq x y z
N MET A 1 44.94 88.92 40.21
CA MET A 1 45.14 88.94 41.67
C MET A 1 43.84 88.47 42.27
N THR A 2 43.60 87.25 42.73
CA THR A 2 44.42 86.05 42.99
C THR A 2 43.43 84.87 43.01
N GLU A 3 43.90 83.70 42.59
CA GLU A 3 43.41 82.30 42.74
C GLU A 3 41.99 82.00 43.28
N ALA A 4 41.32 81.04 42.63
CA ALA A 4 41.10 79.72 43.24
C ALA A 4 40.65 78.68 42.18
N VAL A 5 41.50 77.67 42.03
CA VAL A 5 41.30 76.40 41.34
C VAL A 5 40.41 75.49 42.18
N THR A 6 39.43 74.80 41.59
CA THR A 6 39.19 73.38 41.88
C THR A 6 38.65 72.69 40.63
N ASP A 7 39.38 71.65 40.26
CA ASP A 7 39.17 70.71 39.16
C ASP A 7 38.40 69.49 39.70
N SER A 8 37.46 68.93 38.93
CA SER A 8 37.24 67.48 38.91
C SER A 8 36.32 67.09 37.75
N SER A 9 36.96 66.62 36.68
CA SER A 9 36.38 65.91 35.56
C SER A 9 35.80 64.54 35.96
N ALA A 10 34.52 64.29 35.65
CA ALA A 10 33.90 62.97 35.77
C ALA A 10 34.14 62.12 34.51
N PRO A 11 34.54 60.84 34.64
CA PRO A 11 34.69 59.94 33.50
C PRO A 11 33.35 59.32 33.08
N ARG A 12 33.16 59.16 31.77
CA ARG A 12 32.07 58.39 31.16
C ARG A 12 32.28 56.90 31.47
N GLY A 13 31.41 56.33 32.30
CA GLY A 13 31.33 54.89 32.57
C GLY A 13 30.17 54.27 31.81
N THR A 14 30.49 53.27 31.00
CA THR A 14 29.63 52.43 30.16
C THR A 14 28.54 51.71 30.98
N GLY A 15 27.27 51.86 30.58
CA GLY A 15 26.17 51.05 31.09
C GLY A 15 26.32 49.60 30.62
N ALA A 16 26.56 48.69 31.56
CA ALA A 16 26.48 47.25 31.32
C ALA A 16 24.99 46.86 31.24
N ALA A 17 24.60 46.25 30.12
CA ALA A 17 23.30 45.59 29.98
C ALA A 17 23.19 44.42 30.98
N PRO A 18 21.99 44.14 31.53
CA PRO A 18 21.79 42.94 32.34
C PRO A 18 22.07 41.68 31.49
N PRO A 19 22.61 40.61 32.10
CA PRO A 19 22.82 39.36 31.38
C PRO A 19 21.47 38.85 30.84
N PRO A 20 21.44 38.22 29.65
CA PRO A 20 20.24 37.54 29.19
C PRO A 20 19.85 36.49 30.23
N ALA A 21 18.57 36.43 30.55
CA ALA A 21 18.03 35.33 31.33
C ALA A 21 18.36 34.02 30.60
N ASP A 22 19.02 33.10 31.28
CA ASP A 22 19.13 31.71 30.86
C ASP A 22 17.71 31.13 30.87
N ASP A 23 17.01 31.23 29.74
CA ASP A 23 15.85 30.41 29.41
C ASP A 23 16.35 29.00 29.06
N ASP A 24 16.96 28.34 30.05
CA ASP A 24 17.27 26.91 30.00
C ASP A 24 16.01 26.14 30.43
N ALA A 25 14.97 26.28 29.61
CA ALA A 25 13.80 25.42 29.60
C ALA A 25 13.82 24.54 28.34
N SER A 26 14.98 23.96 28.04
CA SER A 26 15.08 22.81 27.15
C SER A 26 14.73 21.54 27.94
N GLY A 27 13.43 21.36 28.18
CA GLY A 27 12.91 20.04 28.53
C GLY A 27 13.34 19.02 27.45
N PRO A 28 13.50 17.72 27.78
CA PRO A 28 14.00 16.75 26.83
C PRO A 28 13.13 16.78 25.58
N ALA A 29 13.73 17.09 24.43
CA ALA A 29 13.07 16.97 23.14
C ALA A 29 12.45 15.57 23.06
N ALA A 30 11.15 15.51 22.76
CA ALA A 30 10.48 14.23 22.53
C ALA A 30 11.33 13.44 21.52
N PRO A 31 11.58 12.14 21.75
CA PRO A 31 12.49 11.38 20.91
C PRO A 31 11.99 11.43 19.46
N ASP A 32 12.81 11.97 18.55
CA ASP A 32 12.56 11.93 17.12
C ASP A 32 12.31 10.48 16.71
N ALA A 33 11.08 10.15 16.33
CA ALA A 33 10.70 8.80 15.99
C ALA A 33 11.33 8.44 14.63
N SER A 34 12.31 7.54 14.63
CA SER A 34 12.93 7.05 13.39
C SER A 34 11.89 6.39 12.47
N PRO A 35 12.12 6.32 11.13
CA PRO A 35 11.23 5.61 10.20
C PRO A 35 10.97 4.15 10.61
N ALA A 36 11.95 3.48 11.21
CA ALA A 36 11.78 2.14 11.76
C ALA A 36 10.81 2.11 12.95
N ALA A 37 10.94 3.05 13.90
CA ALA A 37 10.02 3.15 15.03
C ALA A 37 8.58 3.48 14.59
N ALA A 38 8.44 4.36 13.59
CA ALA A 38 7.14 4.68 13.00
C ALA A 38 6.51 3.46 12.32
N TRP A 39 7.30 2.68 11.59
CA TRP A 39 6.83 1.44 10.96
C TRP A 39 6.40 0.38 11.98
N GLU A 40 7.20 0.14 13.01
CA GLU A 40 6.85 -0.77 14.12
C GLU A 40 5.57 -0.35 14.85
N ALA A 41 5.34 0.95 15.02
CA ALA A 41 4.10 1.45 15.59
C ALA A 41 2.88 1.16 14.71
N LEU A 42 3.02 1.34 13.38
CA LEU A 42 1.96 1.03 12.41
C LEU A 42 1.62 -0.47 12.38
N LEU A 43 2.64 -1.33 12.36
CA LEU A 43 2.46 -2.79 12.43
C LEU A 43 1.74 -3.22 13.71
N ALA A 44 2.02 -2.56 14.83
CA ALA A 44 1.36 -2.80 16.10
C ALA A 44 -0.04 -2.16 16.21
N GLY A 45 -0.58 -1.60 15.13
CA GLY A 45 -1.91 -1.01 15.10
C GLY A 45 -2.03 0.35 15.79
N ARG A 46 -0.91 0.99 16.15
CA ARG A 46 -0.91 2.26 16.88
C ARG A 46 -0.94 3.45 15.91
N THR A 47 -1.85 4.37 16.16
CA THR A 47 -1.92 5.68 15.51
C THR A 47 -1.79 6.75 16.59
N GLY A 48 -0.59 7.31 16.76
CA GLY A 48 -0.32 8.41 17.70
C GLY A 48 -0.69 9.78 17.12
N PRO A 49 -0.61 10.88 17.89
CA PRO A 49 -0.71 12.22 17.33
C PRO A 49 0.45 12.46 16.34
N VAL A 50 0.14 13.15 15.23
CA VAL A 50 1.03 13.33 14.05
C VAL A 50 2.42 13.86 14.46
N PRO A 51 3.53 13.18 14.12
CA PRO A 51 4.88 13.64 14.47
C PRO A 51 5.54 14.46 13.32
N PRO A 52 6.56 15.28 13.62
CA PRO A 52 7.46 15.86 12.60
C PRO A 52 8.50 14.77 12.13
N PRO A 53 9.58 15.08 11.38
CA PRO A 53 10.03 14.33 10.18
C PRO A 53 10.13 12.79 10.31
N GLY A 54 9.72 12.05 9.26
CA GLY A 54 9.35 10.62 9.32
C GLY A 54 7.82 10.40 9.20
N ALA A 55 7.09 11.52 9.18
CA ALA A 55 5.65 11.64 8.98
C ALA A 55 5.13 10.92 7.72
N GLU A 56 5.95 10.74 6.68
CA GLU A 56 5.48 10.14 5.42
C GLU A 56 4.89 8.74 5.60
N LEU A 57 5.48 7.90 6.45
CA LEU A 57 4.93 6.56 6.72
C LEU A 57 3.59 6.65 7.44
N VAL A 58 3.51 7.51 8.47
CA VAL A 58 2.30 7.69 9.26
C VAL A 58 1.19 8.35 8.44
N GLU A 59 1.52 9.33 7.60
CA GLU A 59 0.61 10.00 6.68
C GLU A 59 0.08 9.01 5.64
N ARG A 60 0.98 8.23 5.03
CA ARG A 60 0.63 7.28 3.96
C ARG A 60 -0.24 6.14 4.50
N TYR A 61 0.20 5.47 5.57
CA TYR A 61 -0.38 4.21 6.05
C TYR A 61 -1.24 4.34 7.32
N GLY A 62 -1.09 5.41 8.10
CA GLY A 62 -1.91 5.64 9.31
C GLY A 62 -3.42 5.57 9.04
N PRO A 63 -3.95 6.12 7.93
CA PRO A 63 -5.36 5.97 7.58
C PRO A 63 -5.81 4.52 7.33
N LEU A 64 -4.91 3.63 6.92
CA LEU A 64 -5.20 2.19 6.79
C LEU A 64 -5.33 1.56 8.18
N VAL A 65 -4.37 1.85 9.05
CA VAL A 65 -4.34 1.33 10.43
C VAL A 65 -5.54 1.82 11.24
N ALA A 66 -5.88 3.10 11.11
CA ALA A 66 -7.02 3.73 11.79
C ALA A 66 -8.39 3.23 11.28
N HIS A 67 -8.45 2.63 10.09
CA HIS A 67 -9.70 2.17 9.50
C HIS A 67 -10.37 1.10 10.39
N ARG A 68 -11.67 1.27 10.63
CA ARG A 68 -12.48 0.35 11.44
C ARG A 68 -13.39 -0.46 10.53
N GLY A 69 -13.40 -1.78 10.72
CA GLY A 69 -14.21 -2.68 9.90
C GLY A 69 -13.43 -3.31 8.73
N PRO A 70 -14.13 -3.94 7.77
CA PRO A 70 -13.53 -4.47 6.56
C PRO A 70 -12.84 -3.37 5.76
N LEU A 71 -11.71 -3.70 5.15
CA LEU A 71 -10.94 -2.76 4.34
C LEU A 71 -10.43 -3.50 3.10
N VAL A 72 -10.76 -2.98 1.92
CA VAL A 72 -10.30 -3.56 0.66
C VAL A 72 -9.46 -2.53 -0.08
N LEU A 73 -8.19 -2.86 -0.25
CA LEU A 73 -7.20 -2.08 -0.97
C LEU A 73 -6.96 -2.73 -2.32
N ALA A 74 -6.58 -1.95 -3.32
CA ALA A 74 -5.97 -2.48 -4.53
C ALA A 74 -4.67 -1.72 -4.81
N GLN A 75 -3.68 -2.41 -5.36
CA GLN A 75 -2.48 -1.77 -5.91
C GLN A 75 -2.22 -2.27 -7.34
N LEU A 76 -1.92 -1.33 -8.24
CA LEU A 76 -1.55 -1.62 -9.62
C LEU A 76 -0.45 -0.64 -10.08
N GLY A 77 0.66 -1.18 -10.59
CA GLY A 77 1.69 -0.43 -11.29
C GLY A 77 1.46 -0.46 -12.80
N GLN A 78 1.60 0.68 -13.48
CA GLN A 78 1.46 0.80 -14.94
C GLN A 78 2.46 1.79 -15.52
N SER A 79 2.67 1.73 -16.83
CA SER A 79 3.34 2.77 -17.62
C SER A 79 2.51 4.06 -17.71
N LEU A 80 3.12 5.14 -18.17
CA LEU A 80 2.47 6.45 -18.35
C LEU A 80 1.30 6.42 -19.34
N ASP A 81 1.36 5.52 -20.32
CA ASP A 81 0.29 5.25 -21.29
C ASP A 81 -0.71 4.17 -20.83
N GLY A 82 -0.61 3.69 -19.59
CA GLY A 82 -1.66 2.91 -18.92
C GLY A 82 -1.62 1.40 -19.15
N PHE A 83 -0.42 0.84 -19.37
CA PHE A 83 -0.20 -0.59 -19.58
C PHE A 83 0.60 -1.21 -18.43
N ILE A 84 0.32 -2.48 -18.13
CA ILE A 84 0.88 -3.21 -16.98
C ILE A 84 1.88 -4.29 -17.41
N ALA A 85 2.02 -4.51 -18.71
CA ALA A 85 2.96 -5.45 -19.30
C ALA A 85 3.15 -5.10 -20.79
N SER A 86 4.23 -5.60 -21.38
CA SER A 86 4.43 -5.54 -22.84
C SER A 86 3.34 -6.31 -23.59
N ARG A 87 3.30 -6.20 -24.93
CA ARG A 87 2.38 -6.97 -25.79
C ARG A 87 2.51 -8.50 -25.62
N THR A 88 3.66 -8.99 -25.16
CA THR A 88 3.87 -10.42 -24.89
C THR A 88 3.52 -10.83 -23.46
N GLY A 89 3.02 -9.90 -22.64
CA GLY A 89 2.70 -10.14 -21.23
C GLY A 89 3.91 -10.06 -20.31
N HIS A 90 5.08 -9.60 -20.78
CA HIS A 90 6.24 -9.39 -19.93
C HIS A 90 6.01 -8.20 -19.00
N ALA A 91 5.91 -8.44 -17.70
CA ALA A 91 5.53 -7.47 -16.67
C ALA A 91 6.62 -7.22 -15.62
N GLU A 92 7.82 -7.78 -15.81
CA GLU A 92 8.90 -7.60 -14.84
C GLU A 92 9.37 -6.14 -14.82
N PHE A 93 9.42 -5.56 -13.62
CA PHE A 93 9.94 -4.20 -13.35
C PHE A 93 9.24 -3.06 -14.10
N VAL A 94 7.91 -3.12 -14.23
CA VAL A 94 7.15 -1.92 -14.67
C VAL A 94 7.36 -0.76 -13.70
N THR A 95 7.38 -1.01 -12.39
CA THR A 95 7.64 0.00 -11.35
C THR A 95 8.97 -0.24 -10.63
N GLY A 96 9.48 0.82 -10.01
CA GLY A 96 10.77 0.88 -9.32
C GLY A 96 10.79 0.21 -7.93
N PRO A 97 11.98 0.16 -7.30
CA PRO A 97 12.15 -0.49 -5.99
C PRO A 97 11.34 0.17 -4.87
N GLU A 98 11.09 1.47 -4.92
CA GLU A 98 10.31 2.20 -3.91
C GLU A 98 8.82 1.85 -3.96
N ASP A 99 8.26 1.62 -5.16
CA ASP A 99 6.89 1.10 -5.31
C ASP A 99 6.79 -0.36 -4.85
N ARG A 100 7.82 -1.16 -5.10
CA ARG A 100 7.89 -2.53 -4.55
C ARG A 100 7.95 -2.51 -3.03
N GLU A 101 8.72 -1.59 -2.44
CA GLU A 101 8.75 -1.40 -0.99
C GLU A 101 7.37 -0.96 -0.46
N HIS A 102 6.67 -0.07 -1.17
CA HIS A 102 5.29 0.32 -0.87
C HIS A 102 4.34 -0.89 -0.91
N LEU A 103 4.41 -1.72 -1.94
CA LEU A 103 3.61 -2.96 -2.06
C LEU A 103 3.85 -3.89 -0.87
N HIS A 104 5.11 -4.09 -0.50
CA HIS A 104 5.46 -4.93 0.64
C HIS A 104 4.96 -4.35 1.97
N ARG A 105 4.91 -3.02 2.14
CA ARG A 105 4.25 -2.38 3.29
C ARG A 105 2.75 -2.60 3.28
N LEU A 106 2.07 -2.48 2.13
CA LEU A 106 0.63 -2.79 2.06
C LEU A 106 0.36 -4.25 2.43
N ARG A 107 1.15 -5.20 1.90
CA ARG A 107 1.06 -6.62 2.26
C ARG A 107 1.20 -6.86 3.76
N ALA A 108 2.12 -6.16 4.42
CA ALA A 108 2.35 -6.30 5.86
C ALA A 108 1.21 -5.73 6.73
N LEU A 109 0.37 -4.86 6.17
CA LEU A 109 -0.73 -4.19 6.87
C LEU A 109 -2.11 -4.83 6.61
N VAL A 110 -2.16 -5.91 5.83
CA VAL A 110 -3.39 -6.64 5.51
C VAL A 110 -3.31 -8.08 5.98
N GLU A 111 -4.48 -8.70 6.13
CA GLU A 111 -4.59 -10.09 6.55
C GLU A 111 -4.56 -11.05 5.34
N ALA A 112 -4.99 -10.57 4.18
CA ALA A 112 -4.97 -11.33 2.93
C ALA A 112 -4.52 -10.51 1.74
N VAL A 113 -3.80 -11.16 0.83
CA VAL A 113 -3.44 -10.65 -0.49
C VAL A 113 -4.11 -11.50 -1.56
N VAL A 114 -4.91 -10.88 -2.40
CA VAL A 114 -5.69 -11.51 -3.46
C VAL A 114 -5.02 -11.24 -4.80
N VAL A 115 -4.84 -12.28 -5.60
CA VAL A 115 -4.35 -12.18 -6.97
C VAL A 115 -5.18 -13.08 -7.89
N GLY A 116 -5.30 -12.70 -9.16
CA GLY A 116 -5.84 -13.60 -10.18
C GLY A 116 -4.80 -14.62 -10.67
N VAL A 117 -5.24 -15.82 -11.04
CA VAL A 117 -4.36 -16.88 -11.57
C VAL A 117 -3.54 -16.45 -12.77
N GLY A 118 -4.01 -15.50 -13.58
CA GLY A 118 -3.26 -15.00 -14.74
C GLY A 118 -1.89 -14.43 -14.34
N THR A 119 -1.81 -13.73 -13.22
CA THR A 119 -0.55 -13.20 -12.68
C THR A 119 0.32 -14.32 -12.09
N VAL A 120 -0.28 -15.33 -11.45
CA VAL A 120 0.48 -16.51 -10.97
C VAL A 120 1.13 -17.24 -12.14
N VAL A 121 0.39 -17.44 -13.23
CA VAL A 121 0.90 -18.11 -14.45
C VAL A 121 1.98 -17.30 -15.14
N ALA A 122 1.83 -15.97 -15.19
CA ALA A 122 2.78 -15.10 -15.88
C ALA A 122 4.08 -14.89 -15.09
N ASP A 123 3.99 -14.67 -13.77
CA ASP A 123 5.08 -14.12 -12.97
C ASP A 123 5.60 -15.06 -11.87
N ASP A 124 4.98 -16.22 -11.68
CA ASP A 124 5.23 -17.14 -10.54
C ASP A 124 5.38 -16.40 -9.20
N CYS A 125 4.42 -15.49 -8.95
CA CYS A 125 4.51 -14.58 -7.83
C CYS A 125 4.52 -15.32 -6.48
N ARG A 126 5.22 -14.77 -5.48
CA ARG A 126 5.31 -15.39 -4.14
C ARG A 126 4.33 -14.80 -3.12
N LEU A 127 3.90 -13.55 -3.36
CA LEU A 127 2.95 -12.79 -2.52
C LEU A 127 3.35 -12.63 -1.04
N THR A 128 4.64 -12.72 -0.73
CA THR A 128 5.18 -12.54 0.63
C THR A 128 5.69 -11.11 0.88
N VAL A 129 5.97 -10.79 2.15
CA VAL A 129 6.63 -9.53 2.57
C VAL A 129 8.15 -9.75 2.61
N ARG A 130 8.94 -8.96 1.87
CA ARG A 130 10.39 -9.17 1.75
C ARG A 130 11.23 -7.91 1.76
N ALA A 131 10.66 -6.78 1.37
CA ALA A 131 11.37 -5.50 1.33
C ALA A 131 11.29 -4.71 2.64
N VAL A 132 10.43 -5.12 3.58
CA VAL A 132 10.25 -4.46 4.88
C VAL A 132 9.99 -5.49 5.98
N PRO A 133 10.19 -5.16 7.27
CA PRO A 133 9.73 -5.98 8.38
C PRO A 133 8.20 -6.09 8.39
N GLY A 134 7.66 -7.24 8.80
CA GLY A 134 6.21 -7.42 8.96
C GLY A 134 5.74 -8.85 8.66
N PRO A 135 4.49 -9.17 9.03
CA PRO A 135 3.92 -10.49 8.79
C PRO A 135 3.64 -10.72 7.30
N HIS A 136 3.66 -11.99 6.88
CA HIS A 136 3.12 -12.35 5.57
C HIS A 136 1.59 -12.45 5.63
N PRO A 137 0.86 -11.86 4.67
CA PRO A 137 -0.58 -12.05 4.56
C PRO A 137 -0.92 -13.47 4.09
N THR A 138 -2.14 -13.92 4.33
CA THR A 138 -2.68 -15.11 3.67
C THR A 138 -2.73 -14.86 2.16
N ARG A 139 -2.14 -15.75 1.37
CA ARG A 139 -2.14 -15.68 -0.09
C ARG A 139 -3.46 -16.19 -0.62
N VAL A 140 -4.17 -15.44 -1.45
CA VAL A 140 -5.46 -15.83 -2.01
C VAL A 140 -5.35 -15.83 -3.53
N VAL A 141 -5.45 -17.01 -4.14
CA VAL A 141 -5.34 -17.17 -5.60
C VAL A 141 -6.74 -17.40 -6.17
N LEU A 142 -7.22 -16.46 -6.99
CA LEU A 142 -8.50 -16.58 -7.69
C LEU A 142 -8.30 -17.32 -9.00
N ASP A 143 -8.80 -18.55 -9.04
CA ASP A 143 -8.55 -19.50 -10.12
C ASP A 143 -9.79 -20.36 -10.39
N PRO A 144 -10.85 -19.79 -11.01
CA PRO A 144 -12.12 -20.48 -11.19
C PRO A 144 -12.03 -21.82 -11.93
N SER A 145 -10.96 -22.05 -12.69
CA SER A 145 -10.75 -23.26 -13.51
C SER A 145 -9.51 -24.07 -13.08
N ALA A 146 -8.95 -23.84 -11.89
CA ALA A 146 -7.79 -24.55 -11.35
C ALA A 146 -6.57 -24.61 -12.32
N ARG A 147 -6.25 -23.49 -12.97
CA ARG A 147 -5.16 -23.37 -13.97
C ARG A 147 -3.79 -23.07 -13.39
N ALA A 148 -3.68 -22.72 -12.11
CA ALA A 148 -2.40 -22.43 -11.49
C ALA A 148 -1.46 -23.65 -11.63
N PRO A 149 -0.22 -23.48 -12.14
CA PRO A 149 0.73 -24.57 -12.17
C PRO A 149 0.95 -25.11 -10.75
N LEU A 150 0.84 -26.42 -10.55
CA LEU A 150 1.04 -27.02 -9.23
C LEU A 150 2.47 -26.85 -8.70
N THR A 151 3.39 -26.44 -9.58
CA THR A 151 4.78 -26.07 -9.24
C THR A 151 4.95 -24.61 -8.85
N SER A 152 3.89 -23.79 -8.92
CA SER A 152 3.97 -22.36 -8.60
C SER A 152 4.36 -22.13 -7.14
N ALA A 153 5.10 -21.06 -6.87
CA ALA A 153 5.62 -20.77 -5.55
C ALA A 153 4.50 -20.62 -4.51
N VAL A 154 3.36 -20.02 -4.88
CA VAL A 154 2.17 -19.90 -4.01
C VAL A 154 1.58 -21.23 -3.56
N LEU A 155 1.83 -22.34 -4.27
CA LEU A 155 1.32 -23.66 -3.94
C LEU A 155 2.38 -24.60 -3.32
N THR A 156 3.66 -24.23 -3.39
CA THR A 156 4.76 -25.17 -3.08
C THR A 156 5.72 -24.68 -2.00
N ASP A 157 5.96 -23.37 -1.87
CA ASP A 157 7.08 -22.87 -1.05
C ASP A 157 6.84 -22.89 0.46
N GLY A 158 5.59 -23.05 0.92
CA GLY A 158 5.23 -23.06 2.33
C GLY A 158 5.50 -21.76 3.09
N ALA A 159 5.81 -20.66 2.41
CA ALA A 159 6.24 -19.41 3.06
C ALA A 159 5.10 -18.68 3.78
N ALA A 160 3.86 -18.87 3.34
CA ALA A 160 2.66 -18.32 3.97
C ALA A 160 1.45 -19.24 3.71
N PRO A 161 0.38 -19.17 4.54
CA PRO A 161 -0.87 -19.85 4.23
C PRO A 161 -1.40 -19.43 2.86
N THR A 162 -1.92 -20.38 2.10
CA THR A 162 -2.54 -20.14 0.79
C THR A 162 -3.98 -20.61 0.80
N LEU A 163 -4.88 -19.75 0.34
CA LEU A 163 -6.25 -20.08 -0.01
C LEU A 163 -6.37 -20.08 -1.53
N TRP A 164 -6.49 -21.27 -2.11
CA TRP A 164 -6.71 -21.42 -3.55
C TRP A 164 -8.21 -21.46 -3.83
N VAL A 165 -8.73 -20.35 -4.37
CA VAL A 165 -10.17 -20.17 -4.61
C VAL A 165 -10.50 -20.65 -6.01
N VAL A 166 -11.26 -21.73 -6.11
CA VAL A 166 -11.59 -22.41 -7.36
C VAL A 166 -13.10 -22.51 -7.54
N GLY A 167 -13.55 -22.78 -8.77
CA GLY A 167 -14.95 -23.07 -9.03
C GLY A 167 -15.40 -24.38 -8.38
N GLU A 168 -16.69 -24.49 -8.10
CA GLU A 168 -17.29 -25.69 -7.49
C GLU A 168 -16.93 -26.98 -8.25
N ASP A 169 -16.96 -26.91 -9.58
CA ASP A 169 -16.69 -28.04 -10.47
C ASP A 169 -15.24 -28.09 -11.00
N ALA A 170 -14.35 -27.21 -10.50
CA ALA A 170 -12.96 -27.17 -10.97
C ALA A 170 -12.18 -28.42 -10.54
N ASP A 171 -11.34 -28.93 -11.45
CA ASP A 171 -10.46 -30.06 -11.21
C ASP A 171 -9.19 -29.63 -10.44
N ALA A 172 -9.38 -29.26 -9.18
CA ALA A 172 -8.30 -28.97 -8.25
C ALA A 172 -7.89 -30.25 -7.49
N PRO A 173 -6.59 -30.46 -7.19
CA PRO A 173 -6.10 -31.59 -6.43
C PRO A 173 -6.86 -31.80 -5.12
N THR A 174 -7.20 -33.06 -4.83
CA THR A 174 -7.92 -33.45 -3.61
C THR A 174 -7.07 -33.27 -2.35
N ALA A 175 -5.74 -33.34 -2.48
CA ALA A 175 -4.78 -33.23 -1.39
C ALA A 175 -3.64 -32.27 -1.77
N PRO A 176 -3.84 -30.94 -1.67
CA PRO A 176 -2.78 -29.97 -1.89
C PRO A 176 -1.76 -30.01 -0.74
N ALA A 177 -0.69 -29.21 -0.85
CA ALA A 177 0.31 -29.09 0.21
C ALA A 177 -0.34 -28.62 1.54
N PRO A 178 0.19 -28.98 2.73
CA PRO A 178 -0.46 -28.70 4.03
C PRO A 178 -0.78 -27.23 4.33
N HIS A 179 -0.03 -26.30 3.72
CA HIS A 179 -0.23 -24.86 3.87
C HIS A 179 -1.26 -24.28 2.89
N VAL A 180 -1.81 -25.11 1.98
CA VAL A 180 -2.76 -24.73 0.94
C VAL A 180 -4.14 -25.29 1.29
N ALA A 181 -5.12 -24.41 1.46
CA ALA A 181 -6.52 -24.76 1.56
C ALA A 181 -7.23 -24.46 0.23
N VAL A 182 -7.97 -25.42 -0.32
CA VAL A 182 -8.82 -25.20 -1.50
C VAL A 182 -10.19 -24.71 -1.03
N LEU A 183 -10.62 -23.56 -1.54
CA LEU A 183 -11.94 -23.00 -1.32
C LEU A 183 -12.74 -23.05 -2.61
N ARG A 184 -13.80 -23.87 -2.62
CA ARG A 184 -14.75 -23.95 -3.72
C ARG A 184 -15.83 -22.87 -3.56
N VAL A 185 -16.07 -22.12 -4.63
CA VAL A 185 -17.05 -21.02 -4.67
C VAL A 185 -17.83 -21.07 -5.98
N PRO A 186 -19.14 -20.78 -5.98
CA PRO A 186 -19.91 -20.65 -7.22
C PRO A 186 -19.26 -19.67 -8.19
N VAL A 187 -19.20 -20.05 -9.46
CA VAL A 187 -18.68 -19.21 -10.55
C VAL A 187 -19.85 -18.68 -11.35
N GLY A 188 -20.01 -17.36 -11.40
CA GLY A 188 -21.02 -16.72 -12.24
C GLY A 188 -20.54 -16.55 -13.68
N GLU A 189 -21.38 -15.96 -14.53
CA GLU A 189 -21.07 -15.67 -15.94
C GLU A 189 -19.75 -14.91 -16.13
N HIS A 190 -19.41 -14.03 -15.19
CA HIS A 190 -18.21 -13.19 -15.23
C HIS A 190 -17.07 -13.70 -14.34
N GLY A 191 -17.15 -14.95 -13.86
CA GLY A 191 -16.15 -15.55 -12.98
C GLY A 191 -16.54 -15.47 -11.49
N LEU A 192 -15.52 -15.47 -10.63
CA LEU A 192 -15.69 -15.37 -9.18
C LEU A 192 -16.14 -13.95 -8.81
N ALA A 193 -17.32 -13.83 -8.18
CA ALA A 193 -17.86 -12.54 -7.77
C ALA A 193 -17.03 -11.92 -6.62
N PRO A 194 -16.50 -10.69 -6.75
CA PRO A 194 -15.65 -10.07 -5.72
C PRO A 194 -16.29 -10.04 -4.33
N ARG A 195 -17.59 -9.74 -4.23
CA ARG A 195 -18.31 -9.72 -2.94
C ARG A 195 -18.35 -11.09 -2.27
N ALA A 196 -18.63 -12.15 -3.03
CA ALA A 196 -18.64 -13.52 -2.49
C ALA A 196 -17.26 -13.96 -2.01
N VAL A 197 -16.19 -13.58 -2.72
CA VAL A 197 -14.82 -13.79 -2.28
C VAL A 197 -14.56 -13.08 -0.95
N LEU A 198 -14.87 -11.77 -0.87
CA LEU A 198 -14.68 -10.99 0.36
C LEU A 198 -15.48 -11.53 1.54
N GLU A 199 -16.72 -11.99 1.34
CA GLU A 199 -17.53 -12.64 2.37
C GLU A 199 -16.91 -13.96 2.85
N ALA A 200 -16.36 -14.76 1.93
CA ALA A 200 -15.68 -16.00 2.29
C ALA A 200 -14.38 -15.75 3.05
N LEU A 201 -13.65 -14.69 2.73
CA LEU A 201 -12.47 -14.23 3.47
C LEU A 201 -12.86 -13.69 4.85
N ALA A 202 -13.89 -12.86 4.94
CA ALA A 202 -14.35 -12.28 6.20
C ALA A 202 -14.80 -13.35 7.20
N ARG A 203 -15.48 -14.41 6.75
CA ARG A 203 -15.84 -15.58 7.58
C ARG A 203 -14.63 -16.32 8.17
N ARG A 204 -13.44 -16.13 7.60
CA ARG A 204 -12.16 -16.67 8.08
C ARG A 204 -11.36 -15.67 8.90
N GLY A 205 -11.95 -14.52 9.24
CA GLY A 205 -11.26 -13.44 9.95
C GLY A 205 -10.36 -12.58 9.07
N LEU A 206 -10.37 -12.78 7.74
CA LEU A 206 -9.56 -12.02 6.78
C LEU A 206 -10.40 -10.85 6.25
N ARG A 207 -10.31 -9.68 6.87
CA ARG A 207 -11.17 -8.50 6.64
C ARG A 207 -10.43 -7.32 6.03
N ARG A 208 -9.12 -7.26 6.16
CA ARG A 208 -8.20 -6.34 5.49
C ARG A 208 -7.58 -7.10 4.31
N VAL A 209 -7.98 -6.73 3.11
CA VAL A 209 -7.64 -7.42 1.88
C VAL A 209 -6.91 -6.45 0.95
N LEU A 210 -5.78 -6.88 0.40
CA LEU A 210 -5.10 -6.21 -0.70
C LEU A 210 -5.33 -7.00 -1.98
N VAL A 211 -5.89 -6.36 -3.01
CA VAL A 211 -6.02 -6.91 -4.35
C VAL A 211 -4.84 -6.43 -5.17
N GLU A 212 -3.93 -7.35 -5.49
CA GLU A 212 -2.76 -7.07 -6.33
C GLU A 212 -2.94 -7.74 -7.69
N GLY A 213 -2.18 -7.28 -8.67
CA GLY A 213 -1.79 -8.13 -9.81
C GLY A 213 -2.91 -8.53 -10.77
N GLY A 214 -2.73 -8.10 -12.02
CA GLY A 214 -3.63 -8.36 -13.13
C GLY A 214 -4.70 -7.28 -13.24
N GLY A 215 -4.66 -6.51 -14.33
CA GLY A 215 -5.62 -5.44 -14.62
C GLY A 215 -7.07 -5.94 -14.56
N ARG A 216 -7.32 -7.19 -14.96
CA ARG A 216 -8.64 -7.85 -14.87
C ARG A 216 -9.11 -8.01 -13.42
N THR A 217 -8.26 -8.48 -12.51
CA THR A 217 -8.61 -8.72 -11.10
C THR A 217 -8.97 -7.40 -10.43
N VAL A 218 -8.07 -6.43 -10.50
CA VAL A 218 -8.27 -5.10 -9.91
C VAL A 218 -9.53 -4.43 -10.49
N SER A 219 -9.72 -4.51 -11.81
CA SER A 219 -10.91 -3.95 -12.45
C SER A 219 -12.21 -4.63 -12.05
N GLY A 220 -12.20 -5.94 -11.80
CA GLY A 220 -13.36 -6.67 -11.30
C GLY A 220 -13.81 -6.16 -9.94
N PHE A 221 -12.87 -5.97 -9.00
CA PHE A 221 -13.18 -5.43 -7.67
C PHE A 221 -13.63 -3.95 -7.74
N LEU A 222 -13.05 -3.17 -8.63
CA LEU A 222 -13.45 -1.79 -8.90
C LEU A 222 -14.88 -1.73 -9.45
N ALA A 223 -15.19 -2.50 -10.48
CA ALA A 223 -16.51 -2.57 -11.11
C ALA A 223 -17.59 -3.06 -10.13
N ALA A 224 -17.24 -3.95 -9.20
CA ALA A 224 -18.13 -4.41 -8.14
C ALA A 224 -18.38 -3.37 -7.03
N GLY A 225 -17.68 -2.22 -7.06
CA GLY A 225 -17.80 -1.18 -6.03
C GLY A 225 -17.36 -1.66 -4.65
N THR A 226 -16.33 -2.53 -4.59
CA THR A 226 -15.87 -3.16 -3.34
C THR A 226 -14.57 -2.57 -2.80
N LEU A 227 -13.84 -1.81 -3.62
CA LEU A 227 -12.58 -1.19 -3.22
C LEU A 227 -12.85 0.02 -2.33
N HIS A 228 -12.12 0.12 -1.23
CA HIS A 228 -12.08 1.30 -0.38
C HIS A 228 -10.97 2.26 -0.84
N ARG A 229 -9.83 1.69 -1.26
CA ARG A 229 -8.68 2.45 -1.77
C ARG A 229 -8.06 1.76 -2.97
N LEU A 230 -7.61 2.55 -3.93
CA LEU A 230 -6.82 2.09 -5.07
C LEU A 230 -5.53 2.90 -5.14
N TYR A 231 -4.39 2.22 -5.04
CA TYR A 231 -3.06 2.76 -5.28
C TYR A 231 -2.67 2.48 -6.73
N LEU A 232 -2.72 3.50 -7.57
CA LEU A 232 -2.33 3.40 -8.98
C LEU A 232 -0.96 4.08 -9.16
N THR A 233 0.08 3.27 -9.29
CA THR A 233 1.45 3.75 -9.51
C THR A 233 1.73 3.85 -11.00
N THR A 234 2.25 5.00 -11.43
CA THR A 234 2.62 5.26 -12.82
C THR A 234 4.12 5.46 -12.91
N ALA A 235 4.78 4.60 -13.68
CA ALA A 235 6.19 4.67 -13.99
C ALA A 235 6.44 5.60 -15.19
N PRO A 236 7.60 6.30 -15.25
CA PRO A 236 7.93 7.26 -16.31
C PRO A 236 8.38 6.56 -17.61
N MET A 237 7.59 5.60 -18.09
CA MET A 237 7.84 4.85 -19.32
C MET A 237 6.59 4.76 -20.20
N LEU A 238 6.78 4.47 -21.48
CA LEU A 238 5.71 4.22 -22.45
C LEU A 238 5.89 2.80 -23.00
N ILE A 239 4.79 2.03 -23.06
CA ILE A 239 4.81 0.63 -23.55
C ILE A 239 4.27 0.52 -24.97
N GLY A 240 3.24 1.29 -25.33
CA GLY A 240 2.56 1.18 -26.62
C GLY A 240 1.42 0.17 -26.60
N ASP A 241 1.50 -0.93 -27.34
CA ASP A 241 0.40 -1.90 -27.54
C ASP A 241 0.38 -3.03 -26.48
N GLY A 242 0.67 -2.67 -25.23
CA GLY A 242 0.83 -3.59 -24.12
C GLY A 242 -0.47 -4.20 -23.59
N VAL A 243 -0.35 -4.93 -22.47
CA VAL A 243 -1.51 -5.38 -21.70
C VAL A 243 -2.08 -4.19 -20.93
N PRO A 244 -3.34 -3.78 -21.15
CA PRO A 244 -3.90 -2.61 -20.49
C PRO A 244 -4.04 -2.82 -18.98
N GLY A 245 -3.91 -1.73 -18.21
CA GLY A 245 -4.16 -1.71 -16.78
C GLY A 245 -5.65 -1.78 -16.44
N ILE A 246 -6.18 -0.75 -15.79
CA ILE A 246 -7.57 -0.73 -15.33
C ILE A 246 -8.52 -0.61 -16.54
N ARG A 247 -9.49 -1.53 -16.64
CA ARG A 247 -10.55 -1.58 -17.67
C ARG A 247 -11.84 -2.11 -17.06
N PHE A 248 -12.88 -1.28 -17.02
CA PHE A 248 -14.20 -1.63 -16.48
C PHE A 248 -15.30 -0.95 -17.31
N PRO A 249 -16.57 -1.43 -17.22
CA PRO A 249 -17.70 -0.74 -17.86
C PRO A 249 -17.80 0.71 -17.38
N GLY A 250 -17.60 1.66 -18.29
CA GLY A 250 -17.60 3.09 -18.02
C GLY A 250 -18.94 3.75 -18.31
N ALA A 251 -19.01 5.07 -18.08
CA ALA A 251 -20.15 5.89 -18.47
C ALA A 251 -19.98 6.43 -19.90
N ASP A 252 -21.09 6.62 -20.61
CA ASP A 252 -21.10 7.23 -21.96
C ASP A 252 -20.64 8.70 -21.97
N HIS A 253 -20.78 9.38 -20.83
CA HIS A 253 -20.42 10.79 -20.66
C HIS A 253 -19.45 10.99 -19.48
N LEU A 254 -18.50 11.93 -19.63
CA LEU A 254 -17.49 12.25 -18.60
C LEU A 254 -18.08 12.77 -17.28
N SER A 255 -19.32 13.26 -17.29
CA SER A 255 -20.04 13.60 -16.06
C SER A 255 -20.27 12.36 -15.18
N GLY A 256 -20.48 11.19 -15.79
CA GLY A 256 -20.63 9.90 -15.12
C GLY A 256 -19.32 9.16 -14.86
N ALA A 257 -18.16 9.73 -15.20
CA ALA A 257 -16.88 9.13 -14.89
C ALA A 257 -16.68 8.99 -13.37
N LEU A 258 -16.11 7.88 -12.95
CA LEU A 258 -15.79 7.63 -11.54
C LEU A 258 -14.79 8.67 -11.04
N ARG A 259 -15.17 9.42 -10.00
CA ARG A 259 -14.30 10.39 -9.31
C ARG A 259 -14.22 10.04 -7.84
N ALA A 260 -13.02 10.20 -7.27
CA ALA A 260 -12.73 9.92 -5.87
C ALA A 260 -11.76 10.98 -5.33
N PRO A 261 -11.80 11.31 -4.02
CA PRO A 261 -10.72 12.03 -3.36
C PRO A 261 -9.37 11.36 -3.62
N VAL A 262 -8.33 12.17 -3.85
CA VAL A 262 -7.00 11.67 -4.19
C VAL A 262 -5.91 12.15 -3.23
N ARG A 263 -4.92 11.31 -3.00
CA ARG A 263 -3.59 11.67 -2.48
C ARG A 263 -2.52 11.22 -3.46
N ARG A 264 -1.35 11.84 -3.44
CA ARG A 264 -0.23 11.49 -4.33
C ARG A 264 1.07 11.35 -3.55
N PHE A 265 1.85 10.35 -3.93
CA PHE A 265 3.16 10.06 -3.35
C PHE A 265 4.16 9.85 -4.47
N VAL A 266 5.34 10.43 -4.32
CA VAL A 266 6.49 10.12 -5.17
C VAL A 266 7.19 8.90 -4.56
N LEU A 267 7.43 7.87 -5.37
CA LEU A 267 8.08 6.63 -4.98
C LEU A 267 9.28 6.42 -5.92
N GLY A 268 10.43 6.97 -5.55
CA GLY A 268 11.57 7.05 -6.47
C GLY A 268 11.20 7.89 -7.68
N ASP A 269 11.31 7.31 -8.87
CA ASP A 269 10.90 7.96 -10.13
C ASP A 269 9.40 7.76 -10.46
N ASP A 270 8.68 6.93 -9.69
CA ASP A 270 7.28 6.63 -9.93
C ASP A 270 6.34 7.60 -9.19
N LEU A 271 5.14 7.81 -9.75
CA LEU A 271 4.07 8.57 -9.10
C LEU A 271 2.91 7.65 -8.71
N CYS A 272 2.68 7.47 -7.41
CA CYS A 272 1.51 6.75 -6.88
C CYS A 272 0.36 7.72 -6.63
N THR A 273 -0.76 7.50 -7.31
CA THR A 273 -2.03 8.18 -7.03
C THR A 273 -2.94 7.24 -6.25
N GLU A 274 -3.27 7.63 -5.03
CA GLU A 274 -4.25 6.93 -4.21
C GLU A 274 -5.63 7.53 -4.41
N LEU A 275 -6.61 6.71 -4.79
CA LEU A 275 -8.02 7.05 -4.87
C LEU A 275 -8.77 6.45 -3.68
N THR A 276 -9.62 7.23 -3.01
CA THR A 276 -10.44 6.75 -1.89
C THR A 276 -11.92 6.68 -2.28
N PHE A 277 -12.52 5.51 -2.19
CA PHE A 277 -13.93 5.28 -2.51
C PHE A 277 -14.78 5.14 -1.25
N ARG A 278 -16.10 5.29 -1.41
CA ARG A 278 -17.10 4.92 -0.39
C ARG A 278 -17.51 3.48 -0.67
N ALA A 279 -16.89 2.53 0.01
CA ALA A 279 -17.29 1.12 -0.05
C ALA A 279 -18.05 0.74 1.22
#